data_AF-A0A820K1Z1-F1
#
_entry.id   AF-A0A820K1Z1-F1
#
_cell.length_a   1.000
_cell.length_b   1.000
_cell.length_c   1.000
_cell.angle_alpha   90.00
_cell.angle_beta   90.00
_cell.angle_gamma   90.00
#
_symmetry.space_group_name_H-M   'P 1'
#
loop_
_entity.id
_entity.type
_entity.pdbx_description
1 polymer ?
#
loop_
_entity_poly.entity_id
_entity_poly.type
_entity_poly.pdbx_seq_one_letter_code
_entity_poly.pdbx_strand_id
1 'polypeptide(L)'
;IITSGNEYMAFIWRDDNSLTTYRHELPIDQQSQLTSIILKMRTKYILHTEINRDFDPTIDINQQTTTNSPNKKKQKKSLPIETMNDIIPIINLSQLKAYFTKVLSFTKYINELIIKINQKIIFKVTKTKKKIPSTKSNLQFKKNSIHNMLRLDTFIQTEQTFSIDHGPSITLNHISVDATLIIDDNYHNHIRRILKKSLPPCVQIQLLYAPNNIIMKQQVSTNNNLNMKILNSLIPLKSQNNDIYPSGLIFIGLGTHQTTGIGMHVYSHLIPTIERENLDLQD
;
A
#
# COMPACT_ATOMS: atom_id res chain seq x y z
N ILE A 1 -12.49 -5.85 -13.00
CA ILE A 1 -13.79 -6.21 -12.35
C ILE A 1 -13.51 -6.42 -10.88
N ILE A 2 -14.24 -5.77 -10.00
CA ILE A 2 -14.22 -6.00 -8.56
C ILE A 2 -15.52 -6.74 -8.24
N THR A 3 -15.47 -7.89 -7.59
CA THR A 3 -16.66 -8.58 -7.06
C THR A 3 -16.61 -8.49 -5.54
N SER A 4 -17.72 -8.22 -4.86
CA SER A 4 -17.79 -8.16 -3.40
C SER A 4 -19.21 -8.50 -2.95
N GLY A 5 -19.38 -9.56 -2.14
CA GLY A 5 -20.70 -9.97 -1.67
C GLY A 5 -21.61 -10.40 -2.82
N ASN A 6 -22.73 -9.70 -2.94
CA ASN A 6 -23.75 -9.90 -3.98
C ASN A 6 -23.59 -8.95 -5.17
N GLU A 7 -22.53 -8.15 -5.25
CA GLU A 7 -22.35 -7.16 -6.29
C GLU A 7 -21.02 -7.29 -7.03
N TYR A 8 -20.98 -6.78 -8.25
CA TYR A 8 -19.74 -6.51 -8.96
C TYR A 8 -19.69 -5.11 -9.55
N MET A 9 -18.47 -4.58 -9.63
CA MET A 9 -18.11 -3.34 -10.28
C MET A 9 -17.14 -3.63 -11.43
N ALA A 10 -17.56 -3.35 -12.66
CA ALA A 10 -16.71 -3.51 -13.85
C ALA A 10 -16.27 -2.15 -14.36
N PHE A 11 -14.96 -2.01 -14.59
CA PHE A 11 -14.37 -0.84 -15.25
C PHE A 11 -14.15 -1.20 -16.72
N ILE A 12 -14.78 -0.46 -17.62
CA ILE A 12 -14.70 -0.68 -19.06
C ILE A 12 -14.17 0.59 -19.70
N TRP A 13 -13.00 0.48 -20.32
CA TRP A 13 -12.49 1.49 -21.22
C TRP A 13 -13.28 1.43 -22.53
N ARG A 14 -13.91 2.55 -22.87
CA ARG A 14 -14.61 2.79 -24.14
C ARG A 14 -13.60 3.17 -25.23
N ASP A 15 -14.07 3.19 -26.48
CA ASP A 15 -13.26 3.52 -27.65
C ASP A 15 -12.90 5.02 -27.74
N ASP A 16 -13.61 5.87 -27.00
CA ASP A 16 -13.37 7.31 -26.87
C ASP A 16 -12.34 7.66 -25.76
N ASN A 17 -11.58 6.68 -25.27
CA ASN A 17 -10.68 6.81 -24.12
C ASN A 17 -11.38 7.30 -22.84
N SER A 18 -12.68 7.02 -22.67
CA SER A 18 -13.37 7.18 -21.39
C SER A 18 -13.38 5.88 -20.58
N LEU A 19 -13.27 5.99 -19.25
CA LEU A 19 -13.45 4.87 -18.33
C LEU A 19 -14.88 4.89 -17.80
N THR A 20 -15.70 3.92 -18.19
CA THR A 20 -17.06 3.73 -17.64
C THR A 20 -17.03 2.69 -16.51
N THR A 21 -17.74 2.97 -15.43
CA THR A 21 -17.94 2.03 -14.32
C THR A 21 -19.36 1.48 -14.36
N TYR A 22 -19.49 0.15 -14.33
CA TYR A 22 -20.76 -0.55 -14.23
C TYR A 22 -20.88 -1.23 -12.88
N ARG A 23 -22.03 -1.13 -12.23
CA ARG A 23 -22.34 -1.83 -10.98
C ARG A 23 -23.59 -2.68 -11.18
N HIS A 24 -23.51 -3.96 -10.85
CA HIS A 24 -24.62 -4.90 -11.00
C HIS A 24 -24.58 -5.95 -9.90
N GLU A 25 -25.72 -6.58 -9.63
CA GLU A 25 -25.79 -7.75 -8.76
C GLU A 25 -25.21 -8.97 -9.46
N LEU A 26 -24.52 -9.81 -8.69
CA LEU A 26 -24.00 -11.09 -9.12
C LEU A 26 -25.11 -12.16 -9.07
N PRO A 27 -25.16 -13.07 -10.06
CA PRO A 27 -25.95 -14.29 -9.97
C PRO A 27 -25.69 -15.05 -8.67
N ILE A 28 -26.71 -15.68 -8.08
CA ILE A 28 -26.65 -16.33 -6.75
C ILE A 28 -25.48 -17.34 -6.66
N ASP A 29 -25.21 -18.06 -7.74
CA ASP A 29 -24.13 -19.04 -7.89
C ASP A 29 -22.72 -18.40 -7.93
N GLN A 30 -22.63 -17.10 -8.20
CA GLN A 30 -21.39 -16.32 -8.29
C GLN A 30 -21.16 -15.38 -7.10
N GLN A 31 -22.12 -15.29 -6.18
CA GLN A 31 -21.99 -14.49 -4.97
C GLN A 31 -20.92 -15.11 -4.07
N SER A 32 -20.11 -14.24 -3.45
CA SER A 32 -19.03 -14.67 -2.59
C SER A 32 -18.87 -13.73 -1.41
N GLN A 33 -18.59 -14.29 -0.24
CA GLN A 33 -18.19 -13.50 0.93
C GLN A 33 -16.82 -12.83 0.73
N LEU A 34 -16.05 -13.24 -0.29
CA LEU A 34 -14.75 -12.68 -0.61
C LEU A 34 -14.86 -11.55 -1.62
N THR A 35 -14.08 -10.48 -1.39
CA THR A 35 -13.89 -9.45 -2.41
C THR A 35 -12.78 -9.88 -3.37
N SER A 36 -13.06 -9.95 -4.67
CA SER A 36 -12.07 -10.31 -5.70
C SER A 36 -11.86 -9.16 -6.68
N ILE A 37 -10.61 -8.82 -6.95
CA ILE A 37 -10.23 -7.85 -7.99
C ILE A 37 -9.62 -8.63 -9.15
N ILE A 38 -10.34 -8.68 -10.26
CA ILE A 38 -9.94 -9.34 -11.50
C ILE A 38 -9.45 -8.28 -12.48
N LEU A 39 -8.15 -8.29 -12.75
CA LEU A 39 -7.52 -7.48 -13.78
C LEU A 39 -7.51 -8.27 -15.09
N LYS A 40 -8.46 -7.99 -15.98
CA LYS A 40 -8.49 -8.56 -17.34
C LYS A 40 -7.67 -7.66 -18.25
N MET A 41 -6.54 -8.16 -18.75
CA MET A 41 -5.71 -7.43 -19.72
C MET A 41 -6.40 -7.44 -21.09
N ARG A 42 -6.39 -6.30 -21.81
CA ARG A 42 -6.92 -6.20 -23.19
C ARG A 42 -6.15 -7.11 -24.15
N THR A 43 -4.83 -7.16 -23.99
CA THR A 43 -3.93 -8.02 -24.77
C THR A 43 -3.34 -9.09 -23.85
N LYS A 44 -3.21 -10.33 -24.34
CA LYS A 44 -2.51 -11.39 -23.62
C LYS A 44 -1.01 -11.08 -23.64
N TYR A 45 -0.50 -10.48 -22.58
CA TYR A 45 0.93 -10.33 -22.37
C TYR A 45 1.48 -11.52 -21.59
N ILE A 46 2.65 -12.00 -21.99
CA ILE A 46 3.46 -12.88 -21.15
C ILE A 46 4.08 -11.97 -20.08
N LEU A 47 3.59 -12.07 -18.84
CA LEU A 47 4.14 -11.30 -17.73
C LEU A 47 5.46 -11.93 -17.29
N HIS A 48 6.56 -11.20 -17.45
CA HIS A 48 7.81 -11.57 -16.79
C HIS A 48 7.78 -11.07 -15.34
N THR A 49 8.13 -11.95 -14.41
CA THR A 49 8.30 -11.59 -13.00
C THR A 49 9.79 -11.56 -12.68
N GLU A 50 10.24 -10.56 -11.92
CA GLU A 50 11.66 -10.35 -11.60
C GLU A 50 12.27 -11.45 -10.72
N ILE A 51 11.47 -12.42 -10.25
CA ILE A 51 11.92 -13.52 -9.39
C ILE A 51 12.85 -14.50 -10.12
N ASN A 52 12.91 -14.45 -11.46
CA ASN A 52 13.68 -15.38 -12.29
C ASN A 52 15.07 -14.88 -12.75
N ARG A 53 15.70 -13.88 -12.11
CA ARG A 53 17.05 -13.42 -12.52
C ARG A 53 18.21 -13.89 -11.63
N ASP A 54 17.96 -14.51 -10.47
CA ASP A 54 19.02 -14.89 -9.53
C ASP A 54 19.24 -16.42 -9.39
N PHE A 55 18.73 -17.25 -10.32
CA PHE A 55 18.87 -18.72 -10.24
C PHE A 55 19.36 -19.40 -11.53
N ASP A 56 20.11 -18.70 -12.39
CA ASP A 56 20.83 -19.36 -13.49
C ASP A 56 22.33 -18.99 -13.43
N PRO A 57 23.19 -19.82 -12.80
CA PRO A 57 24.63 -19.60 -12.75
C PRO A 57 25.34 -20.21 -13.95
N THR A 58 24.78 -20.10 -15.16
CA THR A 58 25.39 -20.65 -16.38
C THR A 58 25.07 -19.84 -17.62
N ILE A 59 25.52 -18.59 -17.67
CA ILE A 59 26.00 -17.98 -18.92
C ILE A 59 27.24 -17.14 -18.57
N ASP A 60 28.39 -17.79 -18.58
CA ASP A 60 29.67 -17.13 -18.85
C ASP A 60 29.59 -16.52 -20.26
N ILE A 61 29.60 -15.19 -20.34
CA ILE A 61 30.26 -14.40 -21.39
C ILE A 61 30.55 -13.03 -20.79
N ASN A 62 31.81 -12.81 -20.43
CA ASN A 62 32.55 -11.61 -20.83
C ASN A 62 34.05 -11.82 -20.58
N GLN A 63 34.66 -12.61 -21.47
CA GLN A 63 35.94 -12.20 -22.05
C GLN A 63 35.65 -11.00 -22.96
N GLN A 64 36.12 -9.82 -22.57
CA GLN A 64 36.55 -8.76 -23.48
C GLN A 64 37.54 -7.89 -22.69
N THR A 65 38.84 -8.22 -22.74
CA THR A 65 39.81 -7.71 -23.72
C THR A 65 39.61 -6.24 -24.06
N THR A 66 40.46 -5.43 -23.45
CA THR A 66 40.75 -4.05 -23.82
C THR A 66 41.26 -3.98 -25.26
N THR A 67 40.60 -3.15 -26.06
CA THR A 67 41.00 -2.81 -27.43
C THR A 67 42.05 -1.70 -27.43
N ASN A 68 43.05 -1.80 -28.30
CA ASN A 68 43.60 -0.67 -29.07
C ASN A 68 44.45 -1.15 -30.26
N SER A 69 43.89 -1.08 -31.47
CA SER A 69 44.52 -0.51 -32.68
C SER A 69 43.63 -0.71 -33.93
N PRO A 70 43.73 0.18 -34.95
CA PRO A 70 42.70 0.33 -35.99
C PRO A 70 43.12 -0.27 -37.35
N ASN A 71 42.15 -0.75 -38.14
CA ASN A 71 42.04 -0.44 -39.59
C ASN A 71 40.93 -1.22 -40.34
N LYS A 72 40.19 -0.47 -41.19
CA LYS A 72 39.68 -0.81 -42.54
C LYS A 72 38.78 -2.04 -42.74
N LYS A 73 37.49 -1.83 -43.05
CA LYS A 73 36.91 -1.70 -44.43
C LYS A 73 35.39 -1.94 -44.44
N LYS A 74 34.72 -1.18 -45.31
CA LYS A 74 33.29 -1.20 -45.66
C LYS A 74 32.75 -2.59 -45.99
N GLN A 75 31.56 -2.92 -45.49
CA GLN A 75 30.52 -3.61 -46.27
C GLN A 75 29.13 -3.17 -45.78
N LYS A 76 28.36 -2.56 -46.70
CA LYS A 76 26.93 -2.29 -46.57
C LYS A 76 26.18 -3.63 -46.60
N LYS A 77 25.42 -3.95 -45.55
CA LYS A 77 24.25 -4.83 -45.61
C LYS A 77 23.12 -4.15 -44.84
N SER A 78 21.99 -4.04 -45.53
CA SER A 78 20.73 -3.44 -45.14
C SER A 78 20.20 -4.00 -43.81
N LEU A 79 19.82 -3.12 -42.88
CA LEU A 79 19.02 -3.47 -41.71
C LEU A 79 17.60 -3.91 -42.14
N PRO A 80 17.04 -4.99 -41.59
CA PRO A 80 15.60 -5.11 -41.49
C PRO A 80 15.11 -4.14 -40.41
N ILE A 81 14.02 -3.46 -40.72
CA ILE A 81 13.26 -2.58 -39.82
C ILE A 81 12.82 -3.43 -38.62
N GLU A 82 13.44 -3.22 -37.46
CA GLU A 82 12.97 -3.79 -36.20
C GLU A 82 11.62 -3.17 -35.85
N THR A 83 10.62 -4.03 -35.87
CA THR A 83 9.25 -3.80 -35.43
C THR A 83 9.22 -3.25 -34.02
N MET A 84 8.27 -2.34 -33.78
CA MET A 84 8.01 -1.67 -32.51
C MET A 84 8.30 -2.55 -31.30
N ASN A 85 9.16 -2.04 -30.40
CA ASN A 85 9.43 -2.61 -29.10
C ASN A 85 8.10 -2.84 -28.36
N ASP A 86 7.59 -4.08 -28.40
CA ASP A 86 6.54 -4.52 -27.51
C ASP A 86 7.08 -4.39 -26.08
N ILE A 87 6.68 -3.32 -25.39
CA ILE A 87 6.99 -3.12 -23.98
C ILE A 87 6.32 -4.26 -23.23
N ILE A 88 7.09 -5.29 -22.87
CA ILE A 88 6.58 -6.40 -22.08
C ILE A 88 6.41 -5.89 -20.64
N PRO A 89 5.18 -5.84 -20.08
CA PRO A 89 4.98 -5.36 -18.73
C PRO A 89 5.64 -6.31 -17.72
N ILE A 90 6.64 -5.80 -17.00
CA ILE A 90 7.31 -6.51 -15.90
C ILE A 90 6.57 -6.17 -14.60
N ILE A 91 6.16 -7.20 -13.85
CA ILE A 91 5.55 -7.01 -12.53
C ILE A 91 6.55 -7.41 -11.46
N ASN A 92 6.99 -6.43 -10.66
CA ASN A 92 7.76 -6.70 -9.46
C ASN A 92 6.83 -7.24 -8.37
N LEU A 93 6.80 -8.58 -8.25
CA LEU A 93 5.97 -9.27 -7.27
C LEU A 93 6.32 -8.92 -5.82
N SER A 94 7.58 -8.60 -5.51
CA SER A 94 7.98 -8.22 -4.15
C SER A 94 7.33 -6.90 -3.73
N GLN A 95 7.43 -5.89 -4.59
CA GLN A 95 6.82 -4.58 -4.37
C GLN A 95 5.30 -4.68 -4.30
N LEU A 96 4.68 -5.47 -5.19
CA LEU A 96 3.23 -5.70 -5.21
C LEU A 96 2.74 -6.33 -3.90
N LYS A 97 3.45 -7.36 -3.42
CA LYS A 97 3.15 -8.03 -2.15
C LYS A 97 3.28 -7.07 -0.97
N ALA A 98 4.38 -6.30 -0.90
CA ALA A 98 4.61 -5.31 0.14
C ALA A 98 3.54 -4.21 0.14
N TYR A 99 3.17 -3.72 -1.03
CA TYR A 99 2.13 -2.72 -1.21
C TYR A 99 0.77 -3.22 -0.69
N PHE A 100 0.30 -4.37 -1.16
CA PHE A 100 -0.99 -4.90 -0.71
C PHE A 100 -1.01 -5.29 0.77
N THR A 101 0.13 -5.72 1.31
CA THR A 101 0.28 -6.00 2.74
C THR A 101 0.10 -4.72 3.57
N LYS A 102 0.64 -3.58 3.12
CA LYS A 102 0.42 -2.27 3.77
C LYS A 102 -1.04 -1.80 3.68
N VAL A 103 -1.65 -1.94 2.50
CA VAL A 103 -3.07 -1.59 2.31
C VAL A 103 -3.96 -2.42 3.24
N LEU A 104 -3.64 -3.71 3.42
CA LEU A 104 -4.36 -4.58 4.34
C LEU A 104 -4.35 -4.04 5.77
N SER A 105 -3.33 -3.30 6.23
CA SER A 105 -3.23 -2.84 7.62
C SER A 105 -4.36 -1.90 8.06
N PHE A 106 -4.84 -1.04 7.17
CA PHE A 106 -5.85 -0.02 7.49
C PHE A 106 -7.29 -0.39 7.10
N THR A 107 -7.48 -1.59 6.55
CA THR A 107 -8.82 -2.05 6.19
C THR A 107 -9.58 -2.51 7.45
N LYS A 108 -10.85 -2.11 7.56
CA LYS A 108 -11.70 -2.48 8.70
C LYS A 108 -12.11 -3.96 8.65
N TYR A 109 -12.61 -4.40 7.50
CA TYR A 109 -13.28 -5.69 7.31
C TYR A 109 -12.47 -6.74 6.54
N ILE A 110 -11.41 -6.34 5.84
CA ILE A 110 -10.59 -7.29 5.07
C ILE A 110 -9.58 -7.94 6.00
N ASN A 111 -9.67 -9.25 6.18
CA ASN A 111 -8.77 -10.05 7.02
C ASN A 111 -7.83 -10.94 6.22
N GLU A 112 -8.08 -11.12 4.92
CA GLU A 112 -7.28 -11.98 4.07
C GLU A 112 -7.13 -11.33 2.70
N LEU A 113 -5.91 -11.38 2.18
CA LEU A 113 -5.58 -10.96 0.83
C LEU A 113 -4.84 -12.08 0.11
N ILE A 114 -5.41 -12.51 -1.02
CA ILE A 114 -4.86 -13.57 -1.86
C ILE A 114 -4.58 -12.99 -3.25
N ILE A 115 -3.34 -13.13 -3.70
CA ILE A 115 -2.95 -12.82 -5.08
C ILE A 115 -2.83 -14.14 -5.85
N LYS A 116 -3.61 -14.26 -6.92
CA LYS A 116 -3.57 -15.40 -7.84
C LYS A 116 -3.11 -14.95 -9.22
N ILE A 117 -2.19 -15.70 -9.82
CA ILE A 117 -1.81 -15.56 -11.23
C ILE A 117 -2.09 -16.90 -11.90
N ASN A 118 -2.85 -16.89 -13.00
CA ASN A 118 -3.26 -18.11 -13.71
C ASN A 118 -3.88 -19.15 -12.76
N GLN A 119 -4.78 -18.70 -11.89
CA GLN A 119 -5.46 -19.50 -10.86
C GLN A 119 -4.56 -20.09 -9.76
N LYS A 120 -3.24 -19.96 -9.87
CA LYS A 120 -2.27 -20.36 -8.84
C LYS A 120 -2.09 -19.24 -7.81
N ILE A 121 -2.19 -19.59 -6.53
CA ILE A 121 -1.90 -18.65 -5.43
C ILE A 121 -0.40 -18.36 -5.43
N ILE A 122 -0.03 -17.09 -5.58
CA ILE A 122 1.37 -16.62 -5.55
C ILE A 122 1.72 -15.86 -4.27
N PHE A 123 0.68 -15.43 -3.53
CA PHE A 123 0.82 -14.74 -2.26
C PHE A 123 -0.50 -14.83 -1.50
N LYS A 124 -0.39 -15.09 -0.20
CA LYS A 124 -1.50 -15.05 0.72
C LYS A 124 -1.00 -14.41 2.01
N VAL A 125 -1.68 -13.35 2.45
CA VAL A 125 -1.43 -12.70 3.73
C VAL A 125 -2.75 -12.58 4.48
N THR A 126 -2.71 -12.94 5.76
CA THR A 126 -3.85 -12.86 6.67
C THR A 126 -3.54 -11.84 7.76
N LYS A 127 -4.57 -11.11 8.17
CA LYS A 127 -4.57 -10.13 9.26
C LYS A 127 -5.62 -10.56 10.27
N THR A 128 -5.21 -10.77 11.51
CA THR A 128 -6.10 -10.98 12.64
C THR A 128 -6.05 -9.76 13.56
N LYS A 129 -7.17 -9.45 14.23
CA LYS A 129 -7.27 -8.32 15.17
C LYS A 129 -7.71 -8.84 16.53
N LYS A 130 -6.95 -8.51 17.57
CA LYS A 130 -7.30 -8.78 18.96
C LYS A 130 -7.51 -7.45 19.67
N LYS A 131 -8.72 -7.21 20.20
CA LYS A 131 -8.99 -6.01 20.98
C LYS A 131 -8.17 -6.04 22.26
N ILE A 132 -7.39 -5.00 22.50
CA ILE A 132 -6.71 -4.84 23.78
C ILE A 132 -7.75 -4.24 24.73
N PRO A 133 -8.08 -4.92 25.84
CA PRO A 133 -8.99 -4.36 26.82
C PRO A 133 -8.40 -3.04 27.30
N SER A 134 -9.18 -1.96 27.16
CA SER A 134 -8.78 -0.66 27.67
C SER A 134 -8.54 -0.80 29.17
N THR A 135 -7.28 -0.80 29.60
CA THR A 135 -6.98 -0.33 30.94
C THR A 135 -7.63 1.06 31.03
N LYS A 136 -8.33 1.36 32.12
CA LYS A 136 -9.01 2.64 32.33
C LYS A 136 -7.95 3.76 32.23
N SER A 137 -7.66 4.20 31.02
CA SER A 137 -6.79 5.33 30.80
C SER A 137 -7.64 6.54 31.11
N ASN A 138 -7.54 7.00 32.36
CA ASN A 138 -7.90 8.36 32.76
C ASN A 138 -7.00 9.37 32.03
N LEU A 139 -6.91 9.28 30.71
CA LEU A 139 -6.34 10.30 29.88
C LEU A 139 -7.47 11.30 29.65
N GLN A 140 -7.64 12.19 30.63
CA GLN A 140 -8.06 13.55 30.31
C GLN A 140 -7.03 14.05 29.29
N PHE A 141 -7.30 13.84 28.00
CA PHE A 141 -6.55 14.48 26.95
C PHE A 141 -6.74 15.97 27.18
N LYS A 142 -5.73 16.63 27.77
CA LYS A 142 -5.72 18.08 27.90
C LYS A 142 -5.83 18.61 26.47
N LYS A 143 -6.98 19.20 26.19
CA LYS A 143 -7.37 19.85 24.94
C LYS A 143 -6.45 21.06 24.70
N ASN A 144 -5.21 20.80 24.31
CA ASN A 144 -4.24 21.83 23.98
C ASN A 144 -4.06 21.86 22.47
N SER A 145 -5.15 22.13 21.75
CA SER A 145 -5.10 22.62 20.38
C SER A 145 -5.67 24.03 20.37
N ILE A 146 -4.95 24.96 19.75
CA ILE A 146 -5.25 26.40 19.69
C ILE A 146 -6.68 26.68 19.17
N HIS A 147 -7.29 25.73 18.47
CA HIS A 147 -8.66 25.83 17.94
C HIS A 147 -9.59 24.67 18.33
N ASN A 148 -9.14 23.67 19.10
CA ASN A 148 -9.94 22.46 19.43
C ASN A 148 -10.72 21.87 18.24
N MET A 149 -10.13 21.92 17.05
CA MET A 149 -10.81 21.59 15.80
C MET A 149 -11.31 20.15 15.74
N LEU A 150 -10.76 19.26 16.57
CA LEU A 150 -11.13 17.86 16.61
C LEU A 150 -11.49 17.48 18.05
N ARG A 151 -12.65 16.84 18.21
CA ARG A 151 -13.02 16.09 19.41
C ARG A 151 -12.88 14.62 19.10
N LEU A 152 -12.03 13.94 19.86
CA LEU A 152 -11.90 12.48 19.77
C LEU A 152 -13.09 11.85 20.52
N ASP A 153 -13.90 11.04 19.85
CA ASP A 153 -15.14 10.51 20.38
C ASP A 153 -14.97 9.07 20.89
N THR A 154 -14.44 8.19 20.04
CA THR A 154 -14.26 6.77 20.36
C THR A 154 -12.81 6.36 20.13
N PHE A 155 -12.31 5.47 20.98
CA PHE A 155 -10.96 4.94 20.89
C PHE A 155 -10.99 3.42 20.93
N ILE A 156 -10.42 2.79 19.92
CA ILE A 156 -10.31 1.34 19.83
C ILE A 156 -8.84 0.98 19.62
N GLN A 157 -8.27 0.32 20.62
CA GLN A 157 -6.93 -0.26 20.51
C GLN A 157 -7.03 -1.75 20.20
N THR A 158 -6.27 -2.18 19.20
CA THR A 158 -6.18 -3.57 18.77
C THR A 158 -4.73 -3.94 18.53
N GLU A 159 -4.38 -5.17 18.85
CA GLU A 159 -3.20 -5.82 18.35
C GLU A 159 -3.54 -6.45 16.98
N GLN A 160 -2.75 -6.16 15.95
CA GLN A 160 -2.93 -6.70 14.60
C GLN A 160 -1.77 -7.64 14.25
N THR A 161 -2.08 -8.92 14.00
CA THR A 161 -1.08 -9.89 13.56
C THR A 161 -1.22 -10.15 12.06
N PHE A 162 -0.13 -9.96 11.33
CA PHE A 162 -0.01 -10.24 9.90
C PHE A 162 0.82 -11.50 9.71
N SER A 163 0.29 -12.49 9.01
CA SER A 163 0.98 -13.73 8.70
C SER A 163 0.94 -14.03 7.21
N ILE A 164 2.09 -14.39 6.65
CA ILE A 164 2.21 -14.88 5.28
C ILE A 164 2.07 -16.41 5.32
N ASP A 165 1.37 -16.98 4.35
CA ASP A 165 1.15 -18.43 4.27
C ASP A 165 2.47 -19.22 4.27
N HIS A 166 2.54 -20.27 5.10
CA HIS A 166 3.76 -21.05 5.39
C HIS A 166 5.00 -20.20 5.75
N GLY A 167 4.79 -19.00 6.30
CA GLY A 167 5.82 -18.00 6.49
C GLY A 167 5.83 -17.37 7.89
N PRO A 168 6.59 -16.28 8.04
CA PRO A 168 6.66 -15.55 9.29
C PRO A 168 5.35 -14.81 9.60
N SER A 169 5.25 -14.37 10.85
CA SER A 169 4.22 -13.45 11.31
C SER A 169 4.83 -12.26 12.03
N ILE A 170 4.19 -11.11 11.93
CA ILE A 170 4.53 -9.90 12.68
C ILE A 170 3.28 -9.35 13.36
N THR A 171 3.44 -8.82 14.57
CA THR A 171 2.33 -8.28 15.36
C THR A 171 2.57 -6.82 15.66
N LEU A 172 1.68 -5.94 15.19
CA LEU A 172 1.78 -4.49 15.36
C LEU A 172 0.63 -3.98 16.23
N ASN A 173 0.85 -2.86 16.90
CA ASN A 173 -0.20 -2.16 17.60
C ASN A 173 -0.97 -1.27 16.63
N HIS A 174 -2.27 -1.21 16.82
CA HIS A 174 -3.17 -0.39 16.03
C HIS A 174 -4.13 0.37 16.93
N ILE A 175 -4.33 1.63 16.59
CA ILE A 175 -5.30 2.52 17.24
C ILE A 175 -6.23 3.04 16.16
N SER A 176 -7.53 2.96 16.40
CA SER A 176 -8.55 3.63 15.58
C SER A 176 -9.29 4.63 16.45
N VAL A 177 -9.42 5.85 15.95
CA VAL A 177 -10.10 6.95 16.63
C VAL A 177 -11.13 7.54 15.69
N ASP A 178 -12.39 7.59 16.13
CA ASP A 178 -13.40 8.41 15.46
C ASP A 178 -13.36 9.80 16.09
N ALA A 179 -13.29 10.84 15.25
CA ALA A 179 -13.18 12.22 15.69
C ALA A 179 -14.22 13.10 14.99
N THR A 180 -14.92 13.93 15.78
CA THR A 180 -15.81 14.97 15.29
C THR A 180 -15.02 16.24 15.03
N LEU A 181 -15.22 16.85 13.87
CA LEU A 181 -14.67 18.15 13.54
C LEU A 181 -15.52 19.26 14.20
N ILE A 182 -14.92 20.04 15.08
CA ILE A 182 -15.53 21.19 15.76
C ILE A 182 -14.90 22.46 15.21
N ILE A 183 -15.54 23.05 14.21
CA ILE A 183 -15.11 24.33 13.62
C ILE A 183 -16.30 25.27 13.57
N ASP A 184 -16.04 26.57 13.71
CA ASP A 184 -17.08 27.58 13.55
C ASP A 184 -17.43 27.81 12.06
N ASP A 185 -18.57 28.45 11.81
CA ASP A 185 -19.08 28.70 10.46
C ASP A 185 -18.14 29.61 9.65
N ASN A 186 -17.45 30.54 10.30
CA ASN A 186 -16.52 31.45 9.63
C ASN A 186 -15.32 30.68 9.06
N TYR A 187 -14.73 29.80 9.86
CA TYR A 187 -13.63 28.93 9.47
C TYR A 187 -14.08 27.89 8.45
N HIS A 188 -15.27 27.30 8.63
CA HIS A 188 -15.86 26.39 7.66
C HIS A 188 -16.02 27.06 6.29
N ASN A 189 -16.56 28.28 6.24
CA ASN A 189 -16.73 29.06 5.02
C ASN A 189 -15.38 29.45 4.40
N HIS A 190 -14.41 29.81 5.22
CA HIS A 190 -13.06 30.11 4.74
C HIS A 190 -12.41 28.90 4.07
N ILE A 191 -12.43 27.74 4.74
CA ILE A 191 -11.88 26.50 4.19
C ILE A 191 -12.65 26.06 2.95
N ARG A 192 -13.98 26.13 2.95
CA ARG A 192 -14.81 25.83 1.76
C ARG A 192 -14.47 26.73 0.58
N ARG A 193 -14.16 28.00 0.83
CA ARG A 193 -13.74 28.94 -0.23
C ARG A 193 -12.40 28.55 -0.84
N ILE A 194 -11.45 28.08 -0.03
CA ILE A 194 -10.12 27.63 -0.47
C ILE A 194 -10.22 26.28 -1.18
N LEU A 195 -10.77 25.27 -0.51
CA LEU A 195 -10.78 23.88 -0.98
C LEU A 195 -11.84 23.58 -2.02
N LYS A 196 -12.85 24.45 -2.16
CA LYS A 196 -14.08 24.20 -2.94
C LYS A 196 -14.88 22.97 -2.47
N LYS A 197 -14.49 22.35 -1.36
CA LYS A 197 -15.12 21.20 -0.72
C LYS A 197 -15.53 21.55 0.72
N SER A 198 -16.64 20.98 1.19
CA SER A 198 -16.98 21.01 2.61
C SER A 198 -16.11 20.02 3.36
N LEU A 199 -15.66 20.40 4.56
CA LEU A 199 -14.97 19.46 5.43
C LEU A 199 -15.96 18.39 5.93
N PRO A 200 -15.53 17.12 6.08
CA PRO A 200 -16.36 16.08 6.65
C PRO A 200 -16.63 16.37 8.14
N PRO A 201 -17.85 16.16 8.64
CA PRO A 201 -18.20 16.42 10.03
C PRO A 201 -17.52 15.45 11.01
N CYS A 202 -17.22 14.24 10.54
CA CYS A 202 -16.51 13.23 11.29
C CYS A 202 -15.38 12.65 10.44
N VAL A 203 -14.25 12.37 11.07
CA VAL A 203 -13.09 11.75 10.44
C VAL A 203 -12.63 10.56 11.29
N GLN A 204 -12.17 9.51 10.61
CA GLN A 204 -11.51 8.40 11.28
C GLN A 204 -10.00 8.53 11.11
N ILE A 205 -9.28 8.44 12.22
CA ILE A 205 -7.82 8.46 12.28
C ILE A 205 -7.36 7.09 12.77
N GLN A 206 -6.53 6.42 11.99
CA GLN A 206 -5.93 5.15 12.37
C GLN A 206 -4.40 5.27 12.44
N LEU A 207 -3.81 4.65 13.45
CA LEU A 207 -2.37 4.60 13.67
C LEU A 207 -1.92 3.15 13.71
N LEU A 208 -0.81 2.83 13.04
CA LEU A 208 -0.14 1.53 13.12
C LEU A 208 1.31 1.74 13.55
N TYR A 209 1.74 1.04 14.61
CA TYR A 209 3.07 1.21 15.19
C TYR A 209 3.64 -0.08 15.77
N ALA A 210 4.97 -0.14 15.88
CA ALA A 210 5.66 -1.31 16.38
C ALA A 210 5.64 -1.36 17.93
N PRO A 211 5.31 -2.50 18.56
CA PRO A 211 5.58 -2.72 19.97
C PRO A 211 7.08 -2.80 20.25
N ASN A 212 7.50 -2.46 21.48
CA ASN A 212 8.91 -2.35 21.89
C ASN A 212 9.74 -3.61 21.59
N ASN A 213 9.14 -4.79 21.71
CA ASN A 213 9.80 -6.07 21.44
C ASN A 213 10.20 -6.25 19.97
N ILE A 214 9.48 -5.67 19.02
CA ILE A 214 9.82 -5.71 17.59
C ILE A 214 10.95 -4.74 17.29
N ILE A 215 10.94 -3.57 17.91
CA ILE A 215 12.00 -2.55 17.78
C ILE A 215 13.36 -3.18 18.14
N MET A 216 13.41 -3.92 19.25
CA MET A 216 14.62 -4.63 19.68
C MET A 216 15.04 -5.75 18.73
N LYS A 217 14.10 -6.54 18.19
CA LYS A 217 14.40 -7.62 17.24
C LYS A 217 14.93 -7.11 15.89
N GLN A 218 14.49 -5.93 15.45
CA GLN A 218 14.93 -5.34 14.19
C GLN A 218 16.41 -4.94 14.20
N GLN A 219 17.00 -4.67 15.37
CA GLN A 219 18.43 -4.43 15.51
C GLN A 219 19.28 -5.69 15.27
N VAL A 220 18.68 -6.89 15.38
CA VAL A 220 19.40 -8.18 15.38
C VAL A 220 19.18 -8.97 14.09
N SER A 221 18.15 -8.68 13.30
CA SER A 221 17.74 -9.53 12.17
C SER A 221 18.43 -9.18 10.85
N THR A 222 19.41 -9.99 10.43
CA THR A 222 20.05 -10.00 9.10
C THR A 222 19.46 -11.07 8.16
N ASN A 223 18.17 -11.40 8.29
CA ASN A 223 17.57 -12.48 7.51
C ASN A 223 17.17 -12.04 6.10
N ASN A 224 17.74 -12.70 5.08
CA ASN A 224 17.49 -12.45 3.66
C ASN A 224 16.13 -12.95 3.12
N ASN A 225 15.25 -13.48 3.97
CA ASN A 225 13.95 -14.03 3.56
C ASN A 225 13.03 -12.93 2.98
N LEU A 226 12.59 -13.10 1.72
CA LEU A 226 11.68 -12.19 1.02
C LEU A 226 10.40 -11.90 1.82
N ASN A 227 9.81 -12.92 2.45
CA ASN A 227 8.59 -12.76 3.25
C ASN A 227 8.83 -11.89 4.49
N MET A 228 10.01 -12.00 5.11
CA MET A 228 10.39 -11.08 6.19
C MET A 228 10.62 -9.67 5.67
N LYS A 229 11.22 -9.47 4.49
CA LYS A 229 11.35 -8.13 3.88
C LYS A 229 9.98 -7.49 3.64
N ILE A 230 8.99 -8.27 3.18
CA ILE A 230 7.60 -7.83 3.00
C ILE A 230 6.97 -7.42 4.33
N LEU A 231 7.07 -8.24 5.38
CA LEU A 231 6.50 -7.91 6.70
C LEU A 231 7.23 -6.75 7.38
N ASN A 232 8.55 -6.67 7.26
CA ASN A 232 9.34 -5.55 7.78
C ASN A 232 8.96 -4.22 7.12
N SER A 233 8.41 -4.26 5.90
CA SER A 233 7.89 -3.04 5.25
C SER A 233 6.66 -2.44 5.96
N LEU A 234 5.98 -3.20 6.82
CA LEU A 234 4.89 -2.71 7.69
C LEU A 234 5.40 -1.97 8.93
N ILE A 235 6.67 -2.15 9.28
CA ILE A 235 7.25 -1.54 10.46
C ILE A 235 7.58 -0.07 10.10
N PRO A 236 6.99 0.92 10.78
CA PRO A 236 7.24 2.34 10.51
C PRO A 236 8.60 2.83 11.07
N LEU A 237 9.59 1.94 11.19
CA LEU A 237 10.92 2.18 11.74
C LEU A 237 11.94 1.48 10.83
N LYS A 238 13.06 2.13 10.57
CA LYS A 238 14.17 1.59 9.79
C LYS A 238 15.42 1.52 10.67
N SER A 239 16.14 0.41 10.56
CA SER A 239 17.46 0.27 11.16
C SER A 239 18.52 0.60 10.10
N GLN A 240 19.42 1.53 10.40
CA GLN A 240 20.58 1.86 9.58
C GLN A 240 21.76 2.14 10.51
N ASN A 241 22.89 1.47 10.28
CA ASN A 241 24.11 1.63 11.08
C ASN A 241 23.90 1.49 12.60
N ASN A 242 23.07 0.52 13.02
CA ASN A 242 22.62 0.28 14.41
C ASN A 242 21.72 1.37 15.02
N ASP A 243 21.43 2.44 14.28
CA ASP A 243 20.47 3.47 14.69
C ASP A 243 19.07 3.17 14.13
N ILE A 244 18.04 3.54 14.91
CA ILE A 244 16.64 3.39 14.52
C ILE A 244 16.09 4.75 14.14
N TYR A 245 15.61 4.86 12.90
CA TYR A 245 15.03 6.08 12.36
C TYR A 245 13.52 5.91 12.11
N PRO A 246 12.69 6.92 12.43
CA PRO A 246 11.27 6.91 12.11
C PRO A 246 11.07 6.94 10.59
N SER A 247 10.19 6.07 10.09
CA SER A 247 9.87 5.95 8.66
C SER A 247 8.38 5.72 8.39
N GLY A 248 7.55 6.08 9.39
CA GLY A 248 6.11 6.05 9.27
C GLY A 248 5.64 6.86 8.07
N LEU A 249 4.56 6.39 7.43
CA LEU A 249 4.00 6.95 6.19
C LEU A 249 2.57 7.39 6.43
N ILE A 250 2.15 8.35 5.64
CA ILE A 250 0.78 8.83 5.58
C ILE A 250 -0.03 8.07 4.53
N PHE A 251 -1.25 7.66 4.87
CA PHE A 251 -2.19 6.95 3.99
C PHE A 251 -3.51 7.73 3.84
N ILE A 252 -3.89 7.96 2.58
CA ILE A 252 -5.17 8.55 2.15
C ILE A 252 -5.84 7.56 1.19
N GLY A 253 -6.28 6.42 1.71
CA GLY A 253 -6.66 5.25 0.88
C GLY A 253 -5.47 4.50 0.27
N LEU A 254 -4.38 5.20 -0.07
CA LEU A 254 -3.12 4.67 -0.60
C LEU A 254 -1.94 5.27 0.20
N GLY A 255 -0.81 4.56 0.26
CA GLY A 255 0.40 5.06 0.90
C GLY A 255 1.01 6.21 0.10
N THR A 256 1.21 7.36 0.74
CA THR A 256 1.87 8.54 0.14
C THR A 256 3.38 8.49 0.35
N HIS A 257 4.11 9.38 -0.33
CA HIS A 257 5.54 9.60 -0.08
C HIS A 257 5.82 10.39 1.20
N GLN A 258 4.80 10.93 1.85
CA GLN A 258 4.96 11.76 3.04
C GLN A 258 5.19 10.90 4.28
N THR A 259 6.20 11.28 5.05
CA THR A 259 6.54 10.61 6.30
C THR A 259 5.92 11.32 7.50
N THR A 260 5.54 10.56 8.51
CA THR A 260 4.94 11.10 9.74
C THR A 260 5.98 11.64 10.73
N GLY A 261 7.26 11.30 10.57
CA GLY A 261 8.35 11.70 11.46
C GLY A 261 8.31 11.09 12.88
N ILE A 262 7.21 10.44 13.27
CA ILE A 262 6.98 9.91 14.63
C ILE A 262 7.09 8.38 14.73
N GLY A 263 7.52 7.71 13.66
CA GLY A 263 7.68 6.25 13.67
C GLY A 263 6.35 5.50 13.75
N MET A 264 5.29 6.05 13.14
CA MET A 264 3.96 5.44 13.07
C MET A 264 3.39 5.62 11.66
N HIS A 265 2.76 4.60 11.08
CA HIS A 265 1.92 4.81 9.90
C HIS A 265 0.61 5.46 10.34
N VAL A 266 0.16 6.48 9.59
CA VAL A 266 -1.08 7.23 9.88
C VAL A 266 -2.01 7.08 8.68
N TYR A 267 -3.25 6.69 8.93
CA TYR A 267 -4.33 6.72 7.95
C TYR A 267 -5.40 7.70 8.39
N SER A 268 -5.80 8.60 7.52
CA SER A 268 -6.90 9.54 7.73
C SER A 268 -7.42 10.03 6.38
N HIS A 269 -8.73 10.30 6.29
CA HIS A 269 -9.32 10.95 5.12
C HIS A 269 -9.13 12.46 5.10
N LEU A 270 -8.59 13.03 6.18
CA LEU A 270 -8.29 14.44 6.31
C LEU A 270 -6.83 14.59 6.72
N ILE A 271 -5.98 15.02 5.78
CA ILE A 271 -4.55 15.23 6.00
C ILE A 271 -4.11 16.54 5.34
N PRO A 272 -3.60 17.52 6.12
CA PRO A 272 -3.03 18.73 5.56
C PRO A 272 -1.67 18.42 4.93
N THR A 273 -1.59 18.45 3.60
CA THR A 273 -0.33 18.26 2.88
C THR A 273 0.27 19.61 2.47
N ILE A 274 1.57 19.79 2.68
CA ILE A 274 2.30 21.03 2.33
C ILE A 274 2.57 21.12 0.82
N GLU A 275 2.57 19.99 0.11
CA GLU A 275 2.73 19.97 -1.34
C GLU A 275 1.38 20.20 -2.04
N ARG A 276 1.14 21.48 -2.35
CA ARG A 276 0.16 22.04 -3.30
C ARG A 276 -1.32 22.05 -2.85
N GLU A 277 -1.78 23.26 -2.53
CA GLU A 277 -3.14 23.84 -2.61
C GLU A 277 -4.44 23.04 -2.32
N ASN A 278 -4.43 21.74 -1.99
CA ASN A 278 -5.64 20.95 -1.75
C ASN A 278 -5.46 20.04 -0.53
N LEU A 279 -6.24 20.28 0.54
CA LEU A 279 -6.57 19.22 1.50
C LEU A 279 -7.30 18.13 0.72
N ASP A 280 -6.67 16.95 0.59
CA ASP A 280 -7.32 15.83 -0.08
C ASP A 280 -8.36 15.21 0.85
N LEU A 281 -9.62 15.35 0.46
CA LEU A 281 -10.75 14.64 1.03
C LEU A 281 -11.13 13.57 0.00
N GLN A 282 -10.88 12.31 0.34
CA GLN A 282 -11.49 11.21 -0.40
C GLN A 282 -12.97 11.16 -0.03
N ASP A 283 -13.83 11.31 -1.04
CA ASP A 283 -15.29 11.22 -0.95
C ASP A 283 -15.74 9.75 -0.80
#